data_AF-A0A067FJ24-F1
#
_entry.id   AF-A0A067FJ24-F1
#
_cell.length_a   1.000
_cell.length_b   1.000
_cell.length_c   1.000
_cell.angle_alpha   90.00
_cell.angle_beta   90.00
_cell.angle_gamma   90.00
#
_symmetry.space_group_name_H-M   'P 1'
#
loop_
_entity.id
_entity.type
_entity.pdbx_description
1 polymer ?
#
loop_
_entity_poly.entity_id
_entity_poly.type
_entity_poly.pdbx_seq_one_letter_code
_entity_poly.pdbx_strand_id
1 'polypeptide(L)' 'MEGEPTRIIVAVNESTIKGYPHASISSRGAFEWSVQKIIRSNTSGFKLLFLHVQVPDEDEIFASFDFGKENGILVLNEYA' A
#
# COMPACT_ATOMS: atom_id res chain seq x y z
N MET A 1 -28.49 9.71 5.70
CA MET A 1 -27.67 8.67 6.37
C MET A 1 -26.27 8.80 5.80
N GLU A 2 -25.31 9.25 6.60
CA GLU A 2 -23.90 9.03 6.22
C GLU A 2 -23.67 7.52 6.27
N GLY A 3 -23.35 6.92 5.12
CA GLY A 3 -22.97 5.51 5.04
C GLY A 3 -21.66 5.27 5.77
N GLU A 4 -21.37 4.02 6.15
CA GLU A 4 -20.08 3.70 6.77
C GLU A 4 -18.91 4.18 5.90
N PRO A 5 -17.85 4.77 6.50
CA PRO A 5 -16.66 5.17 5.75
C PRO A 5 -16.05 4.00 4.98
N THR A 6 -15.63 4.26 3.74
CA THR A 6 -15.00 3.24 2.89
C THR A 6 -13.64 2.86 3.47
N ARG A 7 -13.40 1.56 3.66
CA ARG A 7 -12.15 1.04 4.23
C ARG A 7 -11.15 0.77 3.12
N ILE A 8 -9.97 1.39 3.19
CA ILE A 8 -8.86 1.19 2.24
C ILE A 8 -7.72 0.52 3.00
N ILE A 9 -7.36 -0.69 2.58
CA ILE A 9 -6.19 -1.37 3.10
C ILE A 9 -4.98 -0.97 2.24
N VAL A 10 -3.91 -0.54 2.88
CA VAL A 10 -2.63 -0.23 2.24
C VAL A 10 -1.58 -1.19 2.77
N ALA A 11 -1.12 -2.09 1.90
CA ALA A 11 0.01 -2.97 2.20
C ALA A 11 1.31 -2.15 2.19
N VAL A 12 2.09 -2.25 3.26
CA VAL A 12 3.35 -1.52 3.43
C VAL A 12 4.48 -2.48 3.77
N ASN A 13 5.66 -2.22 3.22
CA ASN A 13 6.88 -2.99 3.46
C ASN A 13 8.09 -2.09 3.60
N GLU A 14 9.17 -2.64 4.15
CA GLU A 14 10.43 -1.94 4.34
C GLU A 14 11.14 -1.68 2.99
N SER A 15 11.88 -0.58 2.94
CA SER A 15 12.78 -0.29 1.82
C SER A 15 13.96 -1.23 1.85
N THR A 16 14.16 -2.00 0.78
CA THR A 16 15.36 -2.82 0.58
C THR A 16 16.62 -1.98 0.34
N ILE A 17 16.48 -0.69 -0.01
CA ILE A 17 17.61 0.21 -0.30
C ILE A 17 18.01 1.02 0.94
N LYS A 18 17.02 1.50 1.71
CA LYS A 18 17.26 2.38 2.86
C LYS A 18 17.17 1.65 4.21
N GLY A 19 16.57 0.47 4.23
CA GLY A 19 16.28 -0.28 5.45
C GLY A 19 15.27 0.43 6.37
N TYR A 20 15.04 -0.16 7.52
CA TYR A 20 14.22 0.40 8.59
C TYR A 20 14.76 1.78 9.05
N PRO A 21 13.90 2.78 9.32
CA PRO A 21 12.43 2.73 9.33
C PRO A 21 11.79 3.19 8.01
N HIS A 22 12.50 3.12 6.89
CA HIS A 22 12.02 3.66 5.61
C HIS A 22 11.09 2.66 4.90
N ALA A 23 9.89 3.12 4.53
CA ALA A 23 8.98 2.34 3.68
C ALA A 23 9.53 2.19 2.24
N SER A 24 9.14 1.11 1.57
CA SER A 24 9.45 0.89 0.16
C SER A 24 8.91 2.02 -0.73
N ILE A 25 9.59 2.29 -1.85
CA ILE A 25 9.19 3.35 -2.79
C ILE A 25 7.78 3.11 -3.32
N SER A 26 7.45 1.86 -3.65
CA SER A 26 6.16 1.47 -4.21
C SER A 26 5.02 1.65 -3.20
N SER A 27 5.17 1.16 -1.96
CA SER A 27 4.15 1.31 -0.91
C SER A 27 3.90 2.78 -0.54
N ARG A 28 4.96 3.60 -0.49
CA ARG A 28 4.84 5.05 -0.24
C ARG A 28 4.10 5.75 -1.38
N GLY A 29 4.48 5.44 -2.63
CA GLY A 29 3.81 5.97 -3.81
C GLY A 29 2.33 5.58 -3.87
N ALA A 30 1.98 4.35 -3.50
CA ALA A 30 0.60 3.88 -3.45
C ALA A 30 -0.24 4.62 -2.41
N PHE A 31 0.32 4.85 -1.22
CA PHE A 31 -0.33 5.68 -0.19
C PHE A 31 -0.54 7.12 -0.65
N GLU A 32 0.52 7.79 -1.11
CA GLU A 32 0.46 9.18 -1.57
C GLU A 32 -0.54 9.36 -2.71
N TRP A 33 -0.53 8.44 -3.69
CA TRP A 33 -1.48 8.45 -4.79
C TRP A 33 -2.93 8.27 -4.31
N SER A 34 -3.16 7.35 -3.37
CA SER A 34 -4.50 7.09 -2.81
C SER A 34 -5.05 8.32 -2.10
N VAL A 35 -4.22 9.00 -1.32
CA VAL A 35 -4.59 10.28 -0.68
C VAL A 35 -4.92 11.33 -1.75
N GLN A 36 -4.06 11.49 -2.76
CA GLN A 36 -4.23 12.52 -3.78
C GLN A 36 -5.40 12.28 -4.75
N LYS A 37 -5.70 11.02 -5.09
CA LYS A 37 -6.65 10.69 -6.17
C LYS A 37 -7.98 10.15 -5.68
N ILE A 38 -7.99 9.43 -4.56
CA ILE A 38 -9.19 8.79 -4.00
C ILE A 38 -9.76 9.61 -2.84
N ILE A 39 -8.98 9.82 -1.78
CA ILE A 39 -9.46 10.48 -0.55
C ILE A 39 -9.66 11.99 -0.79
N ARG A 40 -8.71 12.63 -1.46
CA ARG A 40 -8.70 14.07 -1.77
C ARG A 40 -8.95 14.87 -0.47
N SER A 41 -9.99 15.70 -0.46
CA SER A 41 -10.42 16.47 0.71
C SER A 41 -11.48 15.76 1.57
N ASN A 42 -12.01 14.60 1.15
CA ASN A 42 -13.06 13.88 1.86
C ASN A 42 -12.45 12.92 2.90
N THR A 43 -11.77 13.45 3.91
CA THR A 43 -11.04 12.62 4.89
C THR A 43 -11.95 11.83 5.84
N SER A 44 -13.18 12.28 6.07
CA SER A 44 -14.16 11.56 6.90
C SER A 44 -14.83 10.39 6.19
N GLY A 45 -14.88 10.40 4.85
CA GLY A 45 -15.49 9.35 4.04
C GLY A 45 -14.66 8.07 3.92
N PHE A 46 -13.41 8.06 4.40
CA PHE A 46 -12.51 6.93 4.27
C PHE A 46 -11.82 6.57 5.59
N LYS A 47 -11.56 5.28 5.78
CA LYS A 47 -10.76 4.73 6.87
C LYS A 47 -9.58 3.97 6.30
N LEU A 48 -8.38 4.49 6.53
CA LEU A 48 -7.14 3.84 6.11
C LEU A 48 -6.73 2.77 7.13
N LEU A 49 -6.36 1.60 6.63
CA LEU A 49 -5.87 0.47 7.39
C LEU A 49 -4.50 0.08 6.82
N PHE A 50 -3.44 0.18 7.63
CA PHE A 50 -2.09 -0.18 7.20
C PHE A 50 -1.78 -1.62 7.63
N LEU A 51 -1.31 -2.43 6.69
CA LEU A 51 -0.91 -3.82 6.94
C LEU A 51 0.56 -3.99 6.54
N HIS A 52 1.40 -4.27 7.53
CA HIS A 52 2.77 -4.73 7.32
C HIS A 52 2.83 -6.21 7.70
N VAL A 53 3.28 -7.06 6.76
CA VAL A 53 3.53 -8.48 7.03
C VAL A 53 5.03 -8.64 7.22
N GLN A 54 5.42 -9.00 8.44
CA GLN A 54 6.81 -9.32 8.77
C GLN A 54 7.03 -10.81 8.52
N VAL A 55 7.94 -11.13 7.60
CA VAL A 55 8.37 -12.50 7.33
C VAL A 55 9.60 -12.78 8.21
N PRO A 56 9.62 -13.86 9.01
CA PRO A 56 10.82 -14.28 9.73
C PRO A 56 11.92 -14.70 8.74
N ASP A 57 13.19 -14.47 9.08
CA ASP A 57 14.37 -14.61 8.19
C ASP A 57 14.64 -16.03 7.64
N GLU A 58 13.77 -17.01 7.93
CA GLU A 58 13.90 -18.38 7.46
C GLU A 58 13.21 -18.53 6.09
N ASP A 59 14.04 -18.60 5.05
CA ASP A 59 13.71 -18.80 3.63
C ASP A 59 13.13 -17.57 2.91
N GLU A 60 14.05 -16.76 2.38
CA GLU A 60 13.84 -15.59 1.51
C GLU A 60 13.13 -15.94 0.17
N ILE A 61 11.87 -16.39 0.23
CA ILE A 61 10.98 -16.21 -0.91
C ILE A 61 10.52 -14.76 -0.85
N PHE A 62 11.29 -13.89 -1.51
CA PHE A 62 10.85 -12.53 -1.80
C PHE A 62 9.59 -12.61 -2.65
N ALA A 63 8.41 -12.62 -2.02
CA ALA A 63 7.17 -12.31 -2.72
C ALA A 63 7.27 -10.85 -3.18
N SER A 64 7.74 -10.66 -4.42
CA SER A 64 7.81 -9.37 -5.06
C SER A 64 6.40 -8.96 -5.47
N PHE A 65 5.71 -8.29 -4.56
CA PHE A 65 4.50 -7.56 -4.91
C PHE A 65 4.91 -6.29 -5.64
N ASP A 66 4.66 -6.24 -6.93
CA ASP A 66 4.86 -5.02 -7.70
C ASP A 66 3.52 -4.30 -7.86
N PHE A 67 3.55 -2.98 -7.67
CA PHE A 67 2.37 -2.15 -7.86
C PHE A 67 2.37 -1.65 -9.30
N GLY A 68 1.64 -2.35 -10.17
CA GLY A 68 1.38 -1.93 -11.55
C GLY A 68 0.35 -0.80 -11.60
N LYS A 69 0.29 -0.08 -12.72
CA LYS A 69 -0.79 0.90 -12.98
C LYS A 69 -1.56 0.49 -14.23
N GLU A 70 -2.78 0.01 -14.04
CA GLU A 70 -3.68 -0.37 -15.14
C GLU A 70 -4.85 0.60 -15.22
N ASN A 71 -5.08 1.19 -16.40
CA ASN A 71 -6.18 2.14 -16.64
C ASN A 71 -6.26 3.30 -15.63
N GLY A 72 -5.11 3.68 -15.04
CA GLY A 72 -5.04 4.72 -14.03
C GLY A 72 -5.21 4.24 -12.59
N ILE A 73 -5.50 2.95 -12.36
CA ILE A 73 -5.67 2.31 -11.06
C ILE A 73 -4.38 1.58 -10.69
N LEU A 74 -3.95 1.70 -9.43
CA LEU A 74 -2.84 0.90 -8.90
C LEU A 74 -3.32 -0.53 -8.64
N VAL A 75 -2.66 -1.50 -9.27
CA VAL A 75 -2.97 -2.93 -9.19
C VAL A 75 -1.81 -3.64 -8.51
N LEU A 76 -2.12 -4.52 -7.57
CA LEU A 76 -1.15 -5.43 -6.96
C LEU A 76 -0.94 -6.61 -7.91
N ASN A 77 0.26 -6.72 -8.47
CA ASN A 77 0.65 -7.87 -9.26
C ASN A 77 1.54 -8.79 -8.42
N GLU A 78 1.16 -10.06 -8.36
CA GLU A 78 1.94 -11.13 -7.74
C GLU A 78 2.73 -11.84 -8.84
N TYR A 79 4.05 -11.95 -8.68
CA TYR A 79 4.89 -12.82 -9.49
C TYR A 79 5.26 -14.05 -8.66
N ALA A 80 4.81 -15.22 -9.12
CA ALA A 80 5.23 -16.52 -8.60
C ALA A 80 6.48 -17.02 -9.32
#